data_AF-A0A836TS34-F1
#
_entry.id   AF-A0A836TS34-F1
#
_cell.length_a   1.000
_cell.length_b   1.000
_cell.length_c   1.000
_cell.angle_alpha   90.00
_cell.angle_beta   90.00
_cell.angle_gamma   90.00
#
_symmetry.space_group_name_H-M   'P 1'
#
loop_
_entity.id
_entity.type
_entity.pdbx_description
1 polymer ?
#
loop_
_entity_poly.entity_id
_entity_poly.type
_entity_poly.pdbx_seq_one_letter_code
_entity_poly.pdbx_strand_id
1 'polypeptide(L)'
;MPITRIKDLHGRNLALPRGSYVGFPIATDPEIRRFSTNGYAQSARLLKAGRVDAIAGTALSIYYHLSVMKMGRTDIGGILSFASKPVWLHCAKRQLSEKLVVRMRQATNSLRKEGAFRRMLDRYVPVGFR
;
A
#
# COMPACT_ATOMS: atom_id res chain seq x y z
N MET A 1 13.97 11.32 -14.09
CA MET A 1 14.44 9.92 -14.23
C MET A 1 13.42 9.00 -13.61
N PRO A 2 13.15 7.83 -14.20
CA PRO A 2 12.23 6.84 -13.63
C PRO A 2 12.82 6.24 -12.34
N ILE A 3 11.96 5.93 -11.37
CA ILE A 3 12.33 5.23 -10.14
C ILE A 3 12.17 3.72 -10.40
N THR A 4 13.28 3.01 -10.53
CA THR A 4 13.32 1.59 -10.90
C THR A 4 13.91 0.70 -9.81
N ARG A 5 14.56 1.31 -8.83
CA ARG A 5 15.09 0.67 -7.61
C ARG A 5 15.04 1.66 -6.45
N ILE A 6 15.16 1.16 -5.22
CA ILE A 6 15.09 1.99 -4.01
C ILE A 6 16.15 3.11 -4.03
N LYS A 7 17.36 2.82 -4.53
CA LYS A 7 18.44 3.81 -4.64
C LYS A 7 18.08 5.04 -5.50
N ASP A 8 17.14 4.90 -6.43
CA ASP A 8 16.70 6.02 -7.27
C ASP A 8 15.84 7.04 -6.47
N LEU A 9 15.46 6.70 -5.24
CA LEU A 9 14.80 7.60 -4.28
C LEU A 9 15.79 8.51 -3.54
N HIS A 10 17.10 8.32 -3.69
CA HIS A 10 18.10 9.19 -3.09
C HIS A 10 17.93 10.63 -3.61
N GLY A 11 17.83 11.58 -2.68
CA GLY A 11 17.54 12.98 -2.99
C GLY A 11 16.11 13.27 -3.48
N ARG A 12 15.22 12.27 -3.56
CA ARG A 12 13.81 12.42 -3.94
C ARG A 12 12.92 12.55 -2.71
N ASN A 13 11.80 13.26 -2.88
CA ASN A 13 10.79 13.44 -1.87
C ASN A 13 9.81 12.26 -1.89
N LEU A 14 9.86 11.41 -0.87
CA LEU A 14 9.00 10.23 -0.73
C LEU A 14 7.90 10.48 0.32
N ALA A 15 6.64 10.43 -0.07
CA ALA A 15 5.52 10.40 0.88
C ALA A 15 5.37 9.00 1.50
N LEU A 16 5.27 8.96 2.83
CA LEU A 16 5.11 7.74 3.62
C LEU A 16 4.14 7.98 4.79
N PRO A 17 3.12 7.14 5.02
CA PRO A 17 2.31 7.23 6.23
C PRO A 17 3.16 7.03 7.49
N ARG A 18 2.89 7.78 8.57
CA ARG A 18 3.64 7.64 9.83
C ARG A 18 3.55 6.22 10.39
N GLY A 19 4.66 5.71 10.92
CA GLY A 19 4.75 4.37 11.53
C GLY A 19 4.67 3.21 10.54
N SER A 20 4.60 3.47 9.24
CA SER A 20 4.55 2.42 8.22
C SER A 20 5.95 1.98 7.77
N TYR A 21 6.05 0.76 7.24
CA TYR A 21 7.27 0.19 6.65
C TYR A 21 8.50 0.16 7.55
N VAL A 22 8.30 0.05 8.87
CA VAL A 22 9.39 -0.17 9.84
C VAL A 22 10.24 -1.37 9.40
N GLY A 23 11.56 -1.18 9.38
CA GLY A 23 12.53 -2.19 8.96
C GLY A 23 12.78 -2.29 7.46
N PHE A 24 12.08 -1.52 6.62
CA PHE A 24 12.40 -1.43 5.19
C PHE A 24 13.38 -0.28 4.90
N PRO A 25 14.26 -0.42 3.88
CA PRO A 25 15.18 0.65 3.49
C PRO A 25 14.52 2.00 3.23
N ILE A 26 13.31 2.01 2.64
CA ILE A 26 12.53 3.23 2.39
C ILE A 26 12.16 4.01 3.67
N ALA A 27 12.25 3.38 4.84
CA ALA A 27 11.95 3.96 6.14
C ALA A 27 13.19 4.18 7.01
N THR A 28 14.37 3.69 6.60
CA THR A 28 15.61 3.76 7.40
C THR A 28 16.77 4.45 6.69
N ASP A 29 16.80 4.45 5.36
CA ASP A 29 17.86 5.07 4.57
C ASP A 29 17.86 6.61 4.75
N PRO A 30 18.97 7.21 5.21
CA PRO A 30 19.07 8.64 5.45
C PRO A 30 19.08 9.48 4.16
N GLU A 31 19.48 8.90 3.02
CA GLU A 31 19.56 9.59 1.74
C GLU A 31 18.17 9.76 1.07
N ILE A 32 17.14 9.08 1.61
CA ILE A 32 15.76 9.20 1.17
C ILE A 32 15.06 10.30 1.98
N ARG A 33 14.67 11.38 1.30
CA ARG A 33 13.94 12.49 1.92
C ARG A 33 12.46 12.12 2.12
N ARG A 34 12.08 11.83 3.36
CA ARG A 34 10.76 11.30 3.72
C ARG A 34 9.80 12.41 4.17
N PHE A 35 8.62 12.45 3.55
CA PHE A 35 7.47 13.26 3.98
C PHE A 35 6.49 12.38 4.72
N SER A 36 6.47 12.53 6.05
CA SER A 36 5.53 11.82 6.92
C SER A 36 4.11 12.34 6.73
N THR A 37 3.20 11.45 6.36
CA THR A 37 1.79 11.77 6.10
C THR A 37 0.86 11.08 7.10
N ASN A 38 -0.34 11.63 7.29
CA ASN A 38 -1.42 11.05 8.10
C ASN A 38 -2.09 9.84 7.41
N GLY A 39 -1.79 9.60 6.14
CA GLY A 39 -2.34 8.49 5.35
C GLY A 39 -2.31 8.77 3.85
N TYR A 40 -2.68 7.76 3.08
CA TYR A 40 -2.57 7.75 1.62
C TYR A 40 -3.40 8.83 0.91
N ALA A 41 -4.50 9.30 1.51
CA ALA A 41 -5.24 10.45 0.98
C ALA A 41 -4.38 11.72 0.95
N GLN A 42 -3.58 11.98 2.00
CA GLN A 42 -2.65 13.10 2.01
C GLN A 42 -1.48 12.84 1.05
N SER A 43 -0.94 11.63 1.02
CA SER A 43 0.14 11.27 0.09
C SER A 43 -0.26 11.52 -1.37
N ALA A 44 -1.46 11.12 -1.77
CA ALA A 44 -2.00 11.34 -3.11
C ALA A 44 -2.15 12.84 -3.45
N ARG A 45 -2.62 13.66 -2.50
CA ARG A 45 -2.69 15.12 -2.68
C ARG A 45 -1.31 15.75 -2.87
N LEU A 46 -0.32 15.33 -2.08
CA LEU A 46 1.06 15.82 -2.21
C LEU A 46 1.66 15.44 -3.56
N LEU A 47 1.43 14.21 -4.03
CA LEU A 47 1.89 13.77 -5.35
C LEU A 47 1.24 14.60 -6.46
N LYS A 48 -0.08 14.74 -6.43
CA LYS A 48 -0.83 15.54 -7.41
C LYS A 48 -0.36 17.00 -7.47
N ALA A 49 0.01 17.56 -6.32
CA ALA A 49 0.50 18.93 -6.21
C ALA A 49 2.01 19.08 -6.54
N GLY A 50 2.70 18.02 -6.96
CA GLY A 50 4.13 18.04 -7.24
C GLY A 50 5.01 18.30 -6.00
N ARG A 51 4.49 18.06 -4.80
CA ARG A 51 5.22 18.27 -3.53
C ARG A 51 6.08 17.08 -3.14
N VAL A 52 5.79 15.90 -3.69
CA VAL A 52 6.58 14.68 -3.54
C VAL A 52 6.76 14.02 -4.91
N ASP A 53 7.86 13.29 -5.07
CA ASP A 53 8.19 12.57 -6.30
C ASP A 53 7.58 11.17 -6.33
N ALA A 54 7.32 10.57 -5.16
CA ALA A 54 6.81 9.21 -5.04
C ALA A 54 5.97 9.01 -3.77
N ILE A 55 5.13 7.97 -3.78
CA ILE A 55 4.40 7.45 -2.62
C ILE A 55 4.86 6.02 -2.37
N ALA A 56 5.26 5.70 -1.13
CA ALA A 56 5.43 4.31 -0.70
C ALA A 56 4.19 3.84 0.05
N GLY A 57 3.68 2.68 -0.34
CA GLY A 57 2.36 2.23 0.06
C GLY A 57 2.01 0.86 -0.50
N THR A 58 0.90 0.30 -0.03
CA THR A 58 0.32 -0.88 -0.69
C THR A 58 -0.31 -0.43 -2.00
N ALA A 59 -0.19 -1.24 -3.04
CA ALA A 59 -0.77 -0.95 -4.36
C ALA A 59 -2.27 -0.61 -4.25
N LEU A 60 -3.03 -1.43 -3.50
CA LEU A 60 -4.45 -1.22 -3.23
C LEU A 60 -4.75 0.18 -2.68
N SER A 61 -4.07 0.59 -1.60
CA SER A 61 -4.35 1.87 -0.95
C SER A 61 -3.93 3.05 -1.81
N ILE A 62 -2.79 2.95 -2.50
CA ILE A 62 -2.33 4.00 -3.42
C ILE A 62 -3.34 4.16 -4.55
N TYR A 63 -3.71 3.08 -5.26
CA TYR A 63 -4.58 3.16 -6.43
C TYR A 63 -5.96 3.69 -6.10
N TYR A 64 -6.54 3.27 -4.98
CA TYR A 64 -7.82 3.80 -4.51
C TYR A 64 -7.74 5.33 -4.29
N HIS A 65 -6.70 5.82 -3.60
CA HIS A 65 -6.60 7.25 -3.33
C HIS A 65 -6.24 8.08 -4.55
N LEU A 66 -5.44 7.56 -5.48
CA LEU A 66 -5.21 8.20 -6.78
C LEU A 66 -6.51 8.33 -7.57
N SER A 67 -7.33 7.27 -7.59
CA SER A 67 -8.59 7.30 -8.34
C SER A 67 -9.62 8.26 -7.77
N VAL A 68 -9.71 8.35 -6.43
CA VAL A 68 -10.53 9.38 -5.76
C VAL A 68 -10.08 10.79 -6.16
N MET A 69 -8.78 10.98 -6.41
CA MET A 69 -8.21 12.24 -6.90
C MET A 69 -8.32 12.44 -8.42
N LYS A 70 -9.04 11.55 -9.12
CA LYS A 70 -9.16 11.50 -10.59
C LYS A 70 -7.80 11.40 -11.30
N MET A 71 -6.83 10.72 -10.69
CA MET A 71 -5.55 10.38 -11.31
C MET A 71 -5.60 8.94 -11.81
N GLY A 72 -5.14 8.73 -13.04
CA GLY A 72 -4.98 7.44 -13.70
C GLY A 72 -3.51 7.05 -13.86
N ARG A 73 -3.26 5.97 -14.61
CA ARG A 73 -1.90 5.48 -14.89
C ARG A 73 -1.04 6.46 -15.67
N THR A 74 -1.63 7.26 -16.53
CA THR A 74 -0.95 8.28 -17.33
C THR A 74 -0.46 9.46 -16.49
N ASP A 75 -1.04 9.66 -15.30
CA ASP A 75 -0.69 10.75 -14.39
C ASP A 75 0.44 10.39 -13.42
N ILE A 76 0.91 9.14 -13.44
CA ILE A 76 1.98 8.65 -12.56
C ILE A 76 3.10 8.01 -13.38
N GLY A 77 4.31 8.06 -12.84
CA GLY A 77 5.45 7.34 -13.40
C GLY A 77 5.39 5.82 -13.17
N GLY A 78 6.56 5.19 -13.24
CA GLY A 78 6.71 3.76 -12.99
C GLY A 78 6.30 3.32 -11.58
N ILE A 79 5.97 2.04 -11.44
CA ILE A 79 5.66 1.41 -10.15
C ILE A 79 6.78 0.45 -9.79
N LEU A 80 7.41 0.70 -8.65
CA LEU A 80 8.43 -0.17 -8.09
C LEU A 80 7.83 -1.11 -7.04
N SER A 81 7.67 -2.38 -7.39
CA SER A 81 7.38 -3.43 -6.41
C SER A 81 8.67 -3.93 -5.76
N PHE A 82 8.93 -3.49 -4.53
CA PHE A 82 10.12 -3.89 -3.77
C PHE A 82 9.84 -4.96 -2.71
N ALA A 83 8.57 -5.25 -2.43
CA ALA A 83 8.16 -6.29 -1.48
C ALA A 83 6.76 -6.82 -1.80
N SER A 84 6.57 -8.13 -1.63
CA SER A 84 5.25 -8.76 -1.61
C SER A 84 5.07 -9.49 -0.29
N LYS A 85 3.97 -9.20 0.40
CA LYS A 85 3.63 -9.82 1.70
C LYS A 85 2.16 -10.22 1.68
N PRO A 86 1.81 -11.40 2.23
CA PRO A 86 0.42 -11.77 2.43
C PRO A 86 -0.24 -10.84 3.46
N VAL A 87 -1.54 -10.58 3.28
CA VAL A 87 -2.38 -9.91 4.27
C VAL A 87 -2.97 -10.97 5.20
N TRP A 88 -2.87 -10.75 6.51
CA TRP A 88 -3.35 -11.67 7.53
C TRP A 88 -4.53 -11.09 8.30
N LEU A 89 -5.45 -11.96 8.70
CA LEU A 89 -6.36 -11.66 9.80
C LEU A 89 -5.57 -11.77 11.10
N HIS A 90 -5.38 -10.64 11.79
CA HIS A 90 -4.69 -10.61 13.07
C HIS A 90 -5.67 -10.83 14.22
N CYS A 91 -5.31 -11.75 15.10
CA CYS A 91 -6.08 -12.16 16.26
C CYS A 91 -5.32 -11.80 17.54
N ALA A 92 -6.00 -11.21 18.52
CA ALA A 92 -5.36 -10.85 19.79
C ALA A 92 -4.88 -12.13 20.51
N LYS A 93 -3.60 -12.12 20.92
CA LYS A 93 -2.95 -13.29 21.53
C LYS A 93 -3.67 -13.66 22.82
N ARG A 94 -4.00 -14.96 22.98
CA ARG A 94 -4.70 -15.54 24.16
C ARG A 94 -6.11 -14.99 24.44
N GLN A 95 -6.71 -14.24 23.50
CA GLN A 95 -8.08 -13.71 23.66
C GLN A 95 -9.15 -14.55 22.97
N LEU A 96 -8.74 -15.55 22.18
CA LEU A 96 -9.62 -16.38 21.37
C LEU A 96 -9.37 -17.84 21.69
N SER A 97 -10.45 -18.60 21.82
CA SER A 97 -10.35 -20.06 21.95
C SER A 97 -9.79 -20.69 20.68
N GLU A 98 -9.09 -21.82 20.81
CA GLU A 98 -8.56 -22.56 19.67
C GLU A 98 -9.65 -22.91 18.65
N LYS A 99 -10.84 -23.29 19.14
CA LYS A 99 -12.03 -23.57 18.32
C LYS A 99 -12.42 -22.37 17.46
N LEU A 100 -12.38 -21.16 18.01
CA LEU A 100 -12.71 -19.94 17.27
C LEU A 100 -11.64 -19.59 16.24
N VAL A 101 -10.35 -19.78 16.58
CA VAL A 101 -9.24 -19.59 15.61
C VAL A 101 -9.37 -20.55 14.43
N VAL A 102 -9.69 -21.83 14.68
CA VAL A 102 -9.94 -22.82 13.62
C VAL A 102 -11.11 -22.40 12.74
N ARG A 103 -12.22 -21.96 13.35
CA ARG A 103 -13.40 -21.47 12.61
C ARG A 103 -13.09 -20.24 11.75
N MET A 104 -12.36 -19.25 12.28
CA MET A 104 -11.92 -18.07 11.52
C MET A 104 -11.03 -18.45 10.33
N ARG A 105 -10.11 -19.42 10.51
CA ARG A 105 -9.26 -19.93 9.44
C ARG A 105 -10.09 -20.61 8.34
N GLN A 106 -11.03 -21.48 8.72
CA GLN A 106 -11.93 -22.14 7.78
C GLN A 106 -12.77 -21.14 6.99
N ALA A 107 -13.40 -20.17 7.68
CA ALA A 107 -14.19 -19.13 7.03
C ALA A 107 -13.36 -18.28 6.05
N THR A 108 -12.16 -17.86 6.46
CA THR A 108 -11.24 -17.09 5.59
C THR A 108 -10.83 -17.90 4.35
N ASN A 109 -10.63 -19.21 4.51
CA ASN A 109 -10.31 -20.11 3.39
C ASN A 109 -11.49 -20.29 2.43
N SER A 110 -12.72 -20.42 2.94
CA SER A 110 -13.93 -20.50 2.11
C SER A 110 -14.14 -19.20 1.33
N LEU A 111 -14.07 -18.04 1.98
CA LEU A 111 -14.17 -16.72 1.33
C LEU A 111 -13.13 -16.56 0.21
N ARG A 112 -11.92 -17.07 0.41
CA ARG A 112 -10.87 -17.08 -0.61
C ARG A 112 -11.22 -17.98 -1.80
N LYS A 113 -11.68 -19.21 -1.56
CA LYS A 113 -12.11 -20.15 -2.61
C LYS A 113 -13.28 -19.59 -3.43
N GLU A 114 -14.20 -18.90 -2.76
CA GLU A 114 -15.36 -18.26 -3.39
C GLU A 114 -15.02 -16.97 -4.14
N GLY A 115 -13.76 -16.52 -4.13
CA GLY A 115 -13.33 -15.29 -4.79
C GLY A 115 -13.80 -13.99 -4.13
N ALA A 116 -14.23 -14.03 -2.87
CA ALA A 116 -14.77 -12.87 -2.16
C ALA A 116 -13.76 -11.72 -2.07
N PHE A 117 -12.48 -12.02 -1.79
CA PHE A 117 -11.42 -11.01 -1.73
C PHE A 117 -11.15 -10.38 -3.09
N ARG A 118 -11.22 -11.16 -4.18
CA ARG A 118 -11.06 -10.62 -5.54
C ARG A 118 -12.17 -9.63 -5.87
N ARG A 119 -13.43 -10.00 -5.61
CA ARG A 119 -14.59 -9.09 -5.79
C ARG A 119 -14.47 -7.83 -4.93
N MET A 120 -13.97 -7.96 -3.70
CA MET A 120 -13.71 -6.80 -2.84
C MET A 120 -12.66 -5.87 -3.44
N LEU A 121 -11.53 -6.41 -3.90
CA LEU A 121 -10.48 -5.61 -4.57
C LEU A 121 -11.03 -4.94 -5.84
N ASP A 122 -11.85 -5.67 -6.60
CA ASP A 122 -12.45 -5.16 -7.83
C ASP A 122 -13.44 -4.01 -7.59
N ARG A 123 -13.94 -3.84 -6.36
CA ARG A 123 -14.78 -2.69 -5.99
C ARG A 123 -13.96 -1.43 -5.72
N TYR A 124 -12.75 -1.57 -5.19
CA TYR A 124 -11.95 -0.44 -4.69
C TYR A 124 -10.74 -0.08 -5.57
N VAL A 125 -10.27 -0.97 -6.43
CA VAL A 125 -9.20 -0.69 -7.39
C VAL A 125 -9.82 -0.49 -8.77
N PRO A 126 -9.74 0.71 -9.37
CA PRO A 126 -10.24 0.93 -10.72
C PRO A 126 -9.53 0.03 -11.73
N VAL A 127 -10.25 -0.35 -12.79
CA VAL A 127 -9.73 -1.21 -13.87
C VAL A 127 -8.44 -0.66 -14.46
N GLY A 128 -8.32 0.66 -14.64
CA GLY A 128 -7.11 1.28 -15.18
C GLY A 128 -5.85 1.10 -14.32
N PHE A 129 -5.97 0.69 -13.05
CA PHE A 129 -4.82 0.39 -12.20
C PHE A 129 -4.53 -1.10 -12.03
N ARG A 130 -5.41 -1.98 -12.51
CA ARG A 130 -5.24 -3.44 -12.42
C ARG A 130 -4.23 -3.97 -13.41
#